data_AF-D0FK43-F1
#
_entry.id   AF-D0FK43-F1
#
_cell.length_a   1.000
_cell.length_b   1.000
_cell.length_c   1.000
_cell.angle_alpha   90.00
_cell.angle_beta   90.00
_cell.angle_gamma   90.00
#
_symmetry.space_group_name_H-M   'P 1'
#
loop_
_entity.id
_entity.type
_entity.pdbx_description
1 polymer ?
#
loop_
_entity_poly.entity_id
_entity_poly.type
_entity_poly.pdbx_seq_one_letter_code
_entity_poly.pdbx_strand_id
1 'polypeptide(L)'
;LVFPSLIVPGALLLDVVLMLSGSYLFTAIVGGMGWGLIFYPGNWPVIAPHHVPVEYNGMLMSVADLLGYHYVRTGTPEYIRMVEK
;
A
#
# COMPACT_ATOMS: atom_id res chain seq x y z
N LEU A 1 5.42 -11.56 0.18
CA LEU A 1 5.14 -11.27 1.61
C LEU A 1 5.78 -9.98 2.09
N VAL A 2 7.09 -9.78 1.93
CA VAL A 2 7.83 -8.70 2.61
C VAL A 2 8.35 -7.60 1.68
N PHE A 3 7.66 -7.35 0.56
CA PHE A 3 8.02 -6.22 -0.30
C PHE A 3 7.57 -4.90 0.35
N PRO A 4 8.36 -3.82 0.21
CA PRO A 4 8.01 -2.52 0.79
C PRO A 4 6.89 -1.84 -0.02
N SER A 5 6.26 -0.84 0.59
CA SER A 5 5.37 0.06 -0.13
C SER A 5 6.16 0.98 -1.07
N LEU A 6 5.51 1.37 -2.16
CA LEU A 6 6.06 2.25 -3.17
C LEU A 6 5.71 3.72 -2.82
N ILE A 7 6.73 4.50 -2.47
CA ILE A 7 6.60 5.91 -2.02
C ILE A 7 7.15 6.92 -3.04
N VAL A 8 7.91 6.45 -4.04
CA VAL A 8 8.66 7.31 -4.98
C VAL A 8 7.78 8.28 -5.77
N PRO A 9 6.61 7.89 -6.33
CA PRO A 9 5.76 8.82 -7.09
C PRO A 9 5.23 9.97 -6.23
N GLY A 10 4.85 9.68 -4.99
CA GLY A 10 4.45 10.70 -4.03
C GLY A 10 5.59 11.66 -3.72
N ALA A 11 6.82 11.13 -3.55
CA ALA A 11 8.00 11.94 -3.26
C ALA A 11 8.35 12.88 -4.40
N LEU A 12 8.32 12.38 -5.64
CA LEU A 12 8.52 13.22 -6.82
C LEU A 12 7.46 14.32 -6.93
N LEU A 13 6.20 14.02 -6.63
CA LEU A 13 5.14 15.03 -6.62
C LEU A 13 5.41 16.10 -5.56
N LEU A 14 5.75 15.71 -4.33
CA LEU A 14 6.10 16.64 -3.26
C LEU A 14 7.26 17.57 -3.64
N ASP A 15 8.35 17.00 -4.16
CA ASP A 15 9.54 17.76 -4.55
C ASP A 15 9.24 18.74 -5.69
N VAL A 16 8.46 18.31 -6.69
CA VAL A 16 8.06 19.18 -7.81
C VAL A 16 7.14 20.30 -7.34
N VAL A 17 6.19 20.02 -6.46
CA VAL A 17 5.30 21.07 -5.90
C VAL A 17 6.10 22.08 -5.09
N LEU A 18 7.07 21.62 -4.28
CA LEU A 18 7.95 22.52 -3.52
C LEU A 18 8.83 23.35 -4.44
N MET A 19 9.42 22.74 -5.46
CA MET A 19 10.29 23.41 -6.43
C MET A 19 9.54 24.47 -7.22
N LEU A 20 8.30 24.21 -7.65
CA LEU A 20 7.51 25.15 -8.45
C LEU A 20 6.89 26.27 -7.61
N SER A 21 6.45 25.98 -6.38
CA SER A 21 5.79 26.96 -5.53
C SER A 21 6.74 27.78 -4.65
N GLY A 22 7.93 27.24 -4.33
CA GLY A 22 8.87 27.84 -3.38
C GLY A 22 8.34 27.99 -1.95
N SER A 23 7.18 27.39 -1.63
CA SER A 23 6.48 27.59 -0.36
C SER A 23 6.17 26.27 0.35
N TYR A 24 6.65 26.16 1.59
CA TYR A 24 6.35 25.02 2.45
C TYR A 24 4.86 24.93 2.79
N LEU A 25 4.17 26.06 2.99
CA LEU A 25 2.74 26.06 3.32
C LEU A 25 1.90 25.56 2.14
N PHE A 26 2.24 25.98 0.92
CA PHE A 26 1.56 25.51 -0.29
C PHE A 26 1.82 24.01 -0.51
N THR A 27 3.07 23.57 -0.31
CA THR A 27 3.46 22.16 -0.43
C THR A 27 2.78 21.29 0.62
N ALA A 28 2.63 21.75 1.86
CA ALA A 28 1.95 21.01 2.91
C ALA A 28 0.47 20.73 2.57
N ILE A 29 -0.21 21.70 1.94
CA ILE A 29 -1.61 21.55 1.56
C ILE A 29 -1.72 20.72 0.27
N VAL A 30 -1.16 21.21 -0.84
CA VAL A 30 -1.36 20.61 -2.17
C VAL A 30 -0.50 19.37 -2.35
N GLY A 31 0.78 19.47 -2.00
CA GLY A 31 1.70 18.35 -2.06
C GLY A 31 1.31 17.23 -1.08
N GLY A 32 0.93 17.59 0.16
CA GLY A 32 0.45 16.63 1.15
C GLY A 32 -0.82 15.91 0.70
N MET A 33 -1.77 16.63 0.11
CA MET A 33 -2.97 16.02 -0.48
C MET A 33 -2.63 15.09 -1.64
N GLY A 34 -1.73 15.54 -2.55
CA GLY A 34 -1.25 14.73 -3.67
C GLY A 34 -0.55 13.45 -3.23
N TRP A 35 0.28 13.53 -2.17
CA TRP A 35 0.95 12.39 -1.57
C TRP A 35 -0.05 11.32 -1.11
N GLY A 36 -1.06 11.72 -0.33
CA GLY A 36 -2.08 10.79 0.17
C GLY A 36 -2.88 10.13 -0.95
N LEU A 37 -3.29 10.91 -1.95
CA LEU A 37 -4.12 10.42 -3.05
C LEU A 37 -3.37 9.46 -3.98
N ILE A 38 -2.08 9.70 -4.24
CA ILE A 38 -1.31 8.89 -5.18
C ILE A 38 -0.76 7.60 -4.58
N PHE A 39 -0.79 7.47 -3.24
CA PHE A 39 -0.21 6.33 -2.54
C PHE A 39 -0.83 4.99 -2.98
N TYR A 40 -2.16 4.85 -2.90
CA TYR A 40 -2.83 3.59 -3.29
C TYR A 40 -2.74 3.31 -4.80
N PRO A 41 -3.02 4.28 -5.70
CA PRO A 41 -2.82 4.08 -7.13
C PRO A 41 -1.39 3.71 -7.53
N GLY A 42 -0.37 4.28 -6.87
CA GLY A 42 1.03 3.96 -7.13
C GLY A 42 1.41 2.54 -6.69
N ASN A 43 0.80 2.03 -5.62
CA ASN A 43 1.03 0.67 -5.12
C ASN A 43 0.20 -0.38 -5.86
N TRP A 44 -0.94 0.02 -6.46
CA TRP A 44 -1.89 -0.89 -7.10
C TRP A 44 -1.28 -1.88 -8.10
N PRO A 45 -0.39 -1.48 -9.04
CA PRO A 45 0.18 -2.41 -10.02
C PRO A 45 0.97 -3.57 -9.39
N VAL A 46 1.52 -3.38 -8.20
CA VAL A 46 2.29 -4.40 -7.47
C VAL A 46 1.35 -5.31 -6.65
N ILE A 47 0.33 -4.74 -6.03
CA ILE A 47 -0.57 -5.49 -5.12
C ILE A 47 -1.73 -6.17 -5.86
N ALA A 48 -2.16 -5.67 -7.01
CA ALA A 48 -3.32 -6.20 -7.74
C ALA A 48 -3.27 -7.71 -8.02
N PRO A 49 -2.13 -8.31 -8.45
CA PRO A 49 -2.04 -9.76 -8.65
C PRO A 49 -2.28 -10.58 -7.36
N HIS A 50 -2.11 -9.97 -6.19
CA HIS A 50 -2.28 -10.62 -4.90
C HIS A 50 -3.72 -10.54 -4.38
N HIS A 51 -4.57 -9.71 -4.99
CA HIS A 51 -6.00 -9.60 -4.65
C HIS A 51 -6.89 -10.51 -5.50
N VAL A 52 -6.29 -11.38 -6.32
CA VAL A 52 -7.04 -12.38 -7.09
C VAL A 52 -7.69 -13.38 -6.13
N PRO A 53 -8.99 -13.71 -6.31
CA PRO A 53 -9.66 -14.70 -5.49
C PRO A 53 -9.16 -16.12 -5.77
N VAL A 54 -9.03 -16.91 -4.71
CA VAL A 54 -8.68 -18.33 -4.74
C VAL A 54 -9.61 -19.07 -3.78
N GLU A 55 -10.17 -20.19 -4.23
CA GLU A 55 -10.85 -21.12 -3.34
C GLU A 55 -9.81 -22.03 -2.67
N TYR A 56 -9.75 -22.00 -1.34
CA TYR A 56 -8.85 -22.83 -0.55
C TYR A 56 -9.65 -23.55 0.54
N ASN A 57 -9.70 -24.88 0.47
CA ASN A 57 -10.46 -25.75 1.40
C ASN A 57 -11.92 -25.30 1.61
N GLY A 58 -12.60 -24.89 0.53
CA GLY A 58 -14.00 -24.44 0.55
C GLY A 58 -14.21 -23.00 1.05
N MET A 59 -13.14 -22.24 1.31
CA MET A 59 -13.22 -20.82 1.66
C MET A 59 -12.64 -19.95 0.53
N LEU A 60 -13.27 -18.79 0.30
CA LEU A 60 -12.72 -17.78 -0.59
C LEU A 60 -11.63 -16.99 0.13
N MET A 61 -10.42 -17.00 -0.40
CA MET A 61 -9.27 -16.25 0.11
C MET A 61 -8.62 -15.46 -1.02
N SER A 62 -7.95 -14.36 -0.71
CA SER A 62 -7.06 -13.72 -1.69
C SER A 62 -5.73 -14.48 -1.76
N VAL A 63 -5.00 -14.35 -2.88
CA VAL A 63 -3.61 -14.83 -2.97
C VAL A 63 -2.74 -14.24 -1.84
N ALA A 64 -2.98 -12.99 -1.44
CA ALA A 64 -2.29 -12.35 -0.32
C ALA A 64 -2.52 -13.07 1.02
N ASP A 65 -3.76 -13.44 1.32
CA ASP A 65 -4.11 -14.17 2.54
C ASP A 65 -3.53 -15.58 2.53
N LEU A 66 -3.56 -16.24 1.36
CA LEU A 66 -3.01 -17.58 1.18
C LEU A 66 -1.50 -17.61 1.41
N LEU A 67 -0.76 -16.60 0.91
CA LEU A 67 0.66 -16.44 1.22
C LEU A 67 0.89 -16.23 2.72
N GLY A 68 0.06 -15.44 3.40
CA GLY A 68 0.14 -15.25 4.85
C GLY A 68 -0.17 -16.51 5.67
N TYR A 69 -0.98 -17.42 5.10
CA TYR A 69 -1.35 -18.70 5.68
C TYR A 69 -0.24 -19.77 5.52
N HIS A 70 0.32 -19.90 4.32
CA HIS A 70 1.36 -20.92 4.05
C HIS A 70 2.69 -20.63 4.74
N TYR A 71 3.12 -19.36 4.76
CA TYR A 71 4.38 -18.99 5.37
C TYR A 71 4.15 -18.62 6.84
N VAL A 72 4.32 -19.62 7.71
CA VAL A 72 4.07 -19.51 9.14
C VAL A 72 4.97 -18.45 9.78
N ARG A 73 4.34 -17.49 10.48
CA ARG A 73 5.02 -16.44 11.25
C ARG A 73 4.77 -16.67 12.74
N THR A 74 5.74 -17.26 13.43
CA THR A 74 5.61 -17.76 14.82
C THR A 74 5.16 -16.70 15.83
N GLY A 75 5.54 -15.43 15.64
CA GLY A 75 5.20 -14.32 16.53
C GLY A 75 4.11 -13.37 16.02
N THR A 76 3.53 -13.60 14.83
CA THR A 76 2.54 -12.69 14.23
C THR A 76 1.31 -13.46 13.75
N PRO A 77 0.38 -13.83 14.66
CA PRO A 77 -0.85 -14.54 14.30
C PRO A 77 -1.81 -13.67 13.46
N GLU A 78 -2.85 -14.26 12.87
CA GLU A 78 -3.76 -13.53 11.96
C GLU A 78 -4.58 -12.45 12.69
N TYR A 79 -5.05 -12.72 13.90
CA TYR A 79 -5.90 -11.80 14.67
C TYR A 79 -5.22 -10.50 15.10
N ILE A 80 -3.89 -10.39 15.03
CA ILE A 80 -3.18 -9.12 15.30
C ILE A 80 -3.15 -8.19 14.08
N ARG A 81 -3.61 -8.66 12.91
CA ARG A 81 -3.62 -7.88 11.67
C ARG A 81 -4.68 -6.78 11.74
N MET A 82 -4.26 -5.53 11.59
CA MET A 82 -5.14 -4.37 11.50
C MET A 82 -5.47 -4.11 10.03
N VAL A 83 -6.51 -4.78 9.54
CA VAL A 83 -7.08 -4.60 8.20
C VAL A 83 -8.57 -4.30 8.32
N GLU A 84 -9.15 -3.82 7.22
CA GLU A 84 -10.60 -3.74 7.07
C GLU A 84 -11.23 -5.12 7.29
N LYS A 85 -12.39 -5.15 7.97
CA LYS A 85 -13.13 -6.36 8.33
C LYS A 85 -14.50 -6.38 7.68
#